data_AF-A0A3D0CED7-F1
#
_entry.id   AF-A0A3D0CED7-F1
#
_cell.length_a   1.000
_cell.length_b   1.000
_cell.length_c   1.000
_cell.angle_alpha   90.00
_cell.angle_beta   90.00
_cell.angle_gamma   90.00
#
_symmetry.space_group_name_H-M   'P 1'
#
loop_
_entity.id
_entity.type
_entity.pdbx_description
1 polymer ?
#
loop_
_entity_poly.entity_id
_entity_poly.type
_entity_poly.pdbx_seq_one_letter_code
_entity_poly.pdbx_strand_id
1 'polypeptide(L)' 'MEKFNTHTGLVVPLDVANVDTDQIIPKQFLQKTERVGFGV' A
#
# COMPACT_ATOMS: atom_id res chain seq x y z
N MET A 1 9.46 14.85 -0.39
CA MET A 1 10.01 13.58 0.13
C MET A 1 10.47 13.82 1.55
N GLU A 2 10.04 12.96 2.47
CA GLU A 2 10.58 12.97 3.83
C GLU A 2 11.87 12.17 3.88
N LYS A 3 12.83 12.61 4.71
CA LYS A 3 14.12 11.94 4.84
C LYS A 3 13.95 10.63 5.59
N PHE A 4 14.19 9.51 4.92
CA PHE A 4 14.18 8.19 5.54
C PHE A 4 15.58 7.86 6.08
N ASN A 5 15.75 7.81 7.42
CA ASN A 5 17.03 7.42 8.06
C ASN A 5 16.90 6.05 8.74
N THR A 6 16.03 5.95 9.74
CA THR A 6 15.77 4.73 10.51
C THR A 6 14.28 4.68 10.85
N HIS A 7 13.68 3.50 10.71
CA HIS A 7 12.30 3.23 11.12
C HIS A 7 12.29 1.99 12.02
N THR A 8 11.53 2.04 13.12
CA THR A 8 11.29 0.91 14.02
C THR A 8 9.79 0.74 14.13
N GLY A 9 9.30 -0.47 13.85
CA GLY A 9 7.88 -0.77 13.79
C GLY A 9 7.62 -2.26 13.83
N LEU A 10 6.35 -2.63 14.04
CA LEU A 10 5.90 -4.01 13.99
C LEU A 10 5.91 -4.51 12.54
N VAL A 11 6.39 -5.73 12.33
CA VAL A 11 6.36 -6.38 11.01
C VAL A 11 5.12 -7.25 10.85
N VAL A 12 4.62 -7.34 9.63
CA VAL A 12 3.54 -8.26 9.26
C VAL A 12 4.09 -9.25 8.23
N PRO A 13 4.08 -10.57 8.50
CA PRO A 13 4.48 -11.56 7.51
C PRO A 13 3.41 -11.72 6.43
N LEU A 14 3.83 -11.84 5.17
CA LEU A 14 2.96 -12.10 4.02
C LEU A 14 3.58 -13.20 3.16
N ASP A 15 3.05 -14.43 3.26
CA ASP A 15 3.55 -15.61 2.54
C ASP A 15 2.86 -15.77 1.18
N VAL A 16 3.10 -14.80 0.30
CA VAL A 16 2.56 -14.78 -1.07
C VAL A 16 3.64 -14.33 -2.04
N ALA A 17 3.98 -15.19 -3.01
CA ALA A 17 4.85 -14.82 -4.12
C ALA A 17 4.04 -14.18 -5.25
N ASN A 18 4.69 -13.31 -6.04
CA ASN A 18 4.09 -12.65 -7.20
C ASN A 18 2.86 -11.79 -6.86
N VAL A 19 2.95 -11.00 -5.78
CA VAL A 19 1.88 -10.06 -5.43
C VAL A 19 1.70 -9.05 -6.57
N ASP A 20 0.53 -9.05 -7.20
CA ASP A 20 0.24 -8.21 -8.36
C ASP A 20 -0.36 -6.84 -7.97
N THR A 21 -0.55 -5.96 -8.95
CA THR A 21 -1.04 -4.60 -8.72
C THR A 21 -2.50 -4.54 -8.28
N ASP A 22 -3.35 -5.47 -8.74
CA ASP A 22 -4.76 -5.52 -8.33
C ASP A 22 -4.92 -6.09 -6.91
N GLN A 23 -3.99 -6.94 -6.46
CA GLN A 23 -3.91 -7.43 -5.07
C GLN A 23 -3.49 -6.32 -4.10
N ILE A 24 -2.62 -5.40 -4.55
CA ILE A 24 -2.23 -4.21 -3.77
C ILE A 24 -3.35 -3.17 -3.79
N ILE A 25 -3.90 -2.88 -4.96
CA ILE A 25 -5.01 -1.94 -5.14
C ILE A 25 -5.88 -2.34 -6.34
N PRO A 26 -7.09 -2.86 -6.08
CA PRO A 26 -7.98 -3.25 -7.17
C PRO A 26 -8.38 -2.07 -8.06
N LYS A 27 -8.39 -2.29 -9.38
CA LYS A 27 -8.67 -1.25 -10.40
C LYS A 27 -9.93 -0.41 -10.18
N GLN A 28 -10.97 -0.94 -9.53
CA GLN A 28 -12.19 -0.18 -9.23
C GLN A 28 -11.95 1.03 -8.33
N PHE A 29 -10.89 0.99 -7.50
CA PHE A 29 -10.54 2.11 -6.63
C PHE A 29 -9.79 3.23 -7.37
N LEU A 30 -9.18 2.93 -8.52
CA LEU A 30 -8.42 3.92 -9.30
C LEU A 30 -9.31 4.94 -10.02
N GLN A 31 -10.64 4.75 -10.00
CA GLN A 31 -11.61 5.69 -10.55
C GLN A 31 -11.98 6.82 -9.57
N LYS A 32 -11.51 6.75 -8.32
CA LYS A 32 -11.78 7.80 -7.33
C LYS A 32 -11.01 9.08 -7.67
N THR A 33 -11.74 10.19 -7.71
CA THR A 33 -11.19 11.55 -7.91
C THR A 33 -10.99 12.30 -6.59
N GLU A 34 -11.44 11.72 -5.49
CA GLU A 34 -11.33 12.23 -4.13
C GLU A 34 -9.89 12.08 -3.62
N ARG A 35 -9.42 13.05 -2.83
CA ARG A 35 -8.07 13.04 -2.23
C ARG A 35 -8.01 12.32 -0.86
N VAL A 36 -8.98 11.46 -0.58
CA VAL A 36 -9.01 10.65 0.65
C VAL A 36 -8.10 9.43 0.44
N GLY A 37 -7.38 9.03 1.50
CA GLY A 37 -6.46 7.89 1.45
C GLY A 37 -7.16 6.57 1.09
N PHE A 38 -6.42 5.66 0.45
CA PHE A 38 -6.89 4.32 0.09
C PHE A 38 -6.54 3.25 1.13
N GLY A 39 -5.61 3.56 2.04
CA GLY A 39 -5.32 2.75 3.22
C GLY A 39 -6.10 3.30 4.41
N VAL A 40 -6.68 2.39 5.20
CA VAL A 40 -7.16 2.70 6.55
C VAL A 40 -5.97 2.64 7.51
#